data_AF-A0A485KK54-F1
#
_entry.id   AF-A0A485KK54-F1
#
_cell.length_a   1.000
_cell.length_b   1.000
_cell.length_c   1.000
_cell.angle_alpha   90.00
_cell.angle_beta   90.00
_cell.angle_gamma   90.00
#
_symmetry.space_group_name_H-M   'P 1'
#
loop_
_entity.id
_entity.type
_entity.pdbx_description
1 polymer ?
#
loop_
_entity_poly.entity_id
_entity_poly.type
_entity_poly.pdbx_seq_one_letter_code
_entity_poly.pdbx_strand_id
1 'polypeptide(L)'
;MVEGRSDSVVHSHLADLLTPHSMVAILSGNEKKIKELRRNRGNFELADIIFVESIELLRVAYSILSKVADSDDALFQFDKDWRDAQNETDISFFTNQTIHVEVLCRETEIQVYFPQPKEAKFLKYREKKRLLDIMEFGEDNALAAFTSPEARNIAEELKSRYVLAQNPTYEWITERQGGIRQLMFVVCLYINYVLVLGLRISPDDKLPRLQRETGAMLTALGGLFCIICSTLWLYNIATETSFSYARQQLKSFKLNKTTKMDMKYEVWGALCSAAYAIGSWLAVYGAITTVFGFDDYLTYVTAALSSLYVLYIILLAVRNISHIYHFSYVIDDKVQNGDLGISNTLFWFNVIVDMLISDSVVIFTFYTVCAFVGLSSVSNGSGMGYMWFGFPLLDLLAINSRLSNITKAITSNLAPLGVTMMFGAIVIYLFSLIGFFRFQIEMSNSDGLQCSTMMRCFFTYMHYGLLSGGGIGDYMSGTMAHPLDYDSDQVDFFLRLVYDLGFYIIILLLLINLIMGIIIDSFTSLREASEKKQEIESNTCLVCNNSRDDIEYRGILLGLSNSFKRHTEVEHNLWNYLFFIMYLESKSSTDMNGTESFVYEKLQAKEMSWIPQKRGTHSTQKQD
;
A
#
# COMPACT_ATOMS: atom_id res chain seq x y z
N MET A 1 10.24 0.67 40.88
CA MET A 1 9.98 1.40 42.15
C MET A 1 9.35 2.77 41.92
N VAL A 2 9.72 3.46 40.83
CA VAL A 2 9.32 4.84 40.58
C VAL A 2 8.15 4.95 39.57
N GLU A 3 8.15 4.07 38.55
CA GLU A 3 7.10 4.03 37.52
C GLU A 3 5.69 3.83 38.12
N GLY A 4 4.75 4.71 37.77
CA GLY A 4 3.34 4.62 38.12
C GLY A 4 2.96 5.03 39.54
N ARG A 5 3.85 5.71 40.27
CA ARG A 5 3.52 6.31 41.57
C ARG A 5 3.09 7.76 41.44
N SER A 6 1.96 8.10 42.07
CA SER A 6 1.48 9.47 42.25
C SER A 6 2.23 10.24 43.34
N ASP A 7 2.80 9.53 44.31
CA ASP A 7 3.29 10.13 45.56
C ASP A 7 4.71 10.70 45.40
N SER A 8 4.94 11.94 45.85
CA SER A 8 6.25 12.62 45.75
C SER A 8 7.29 12.08 46.74
N VAL A 9 6.88 11.47 47.86
CA VAL A 9 7.74 11.03 48.97
C VAL A 9 8.88 10.10 48.55
N VAL A 10 8.60 9.18 47.62
CA VAL A 10 9.62 8.22 47.15
C VAL A 10 10.56 8.87 46.15
N HIS A 11 10.04 9.80 45.35
CA HIS A 11 10.82 10.56 44.38
C HIS A 11 11.77 11.53 45.09
N SER A 12 11.32 12.22 46.15
CA SER A 12 12.16 13.11 46.97
C SER A 12 13.26 12.34 47.70
N HIS A 13 12.94 11.20 48.30
CA HIS A 13 13.96 10.38 48.96
C HIS A 13 14.99 9.80 47.96
N LEU A 14 14.55 9.44 46.75
CA LEU A 14 15.47 9.02 45.68
C LEU A 14 16.33 10.18 45.19
N ALA A 15 15.79 11.39 45.08
CA ALA A 15 16.52 12.59 44.69
C ALA A 15 17.62 12.94 45.72
N ASP A 16 17.37 12.73 47.01
CA ASP A 16 18.38 12.92 48.07
C ASP A 16 19.51 11.88 48.00
N LEU A 17 19.18 10.64 47.62
CA LEU A 17 20.14 9.53 47.55
C LEU A 17 20.98 9.54 46.26
N LEU A 18 20.40 9.98 45.15
CA LEU A 18 21.03 9.99 43.84
C LEU A 18 21.58 11.37 43.53
N THR A 19 22.89 11.53 43.50
CA THR A 19 23.50 12.79 43.06
C THR A 19 23.52 12.89 41.53
N PRO A 20 22.94 13.93 40.89
CA PRO A 20 22.94 14.09 39.44
C PRO A 20 24.34 13.98 38.82
N HIS A 21 25.35 14.65 39.40
CA HIS A 21 26.73 14.60 38.91
C HIS A 21 27.31 13.18 38.85
N SER A 22 26.99 12.30 39.80
CA SER A 22 27.49 10.91 39.77
C SER A 22 26.81 10.10 38.67
N MET A 23 25.50 10.28 38.48
CA MET A 23 24.76 9.59 37.42
C MET A 23 25.30 9.99 36.05
N VAL A 24 25.51 11.28 35.85
CA VAL A 24 26.04 11.85 34.62
C VAL A 24 27.48 11.40 34.36
N ALA A 25 28.34 11.36 35.40
CA ALA A 25 29.69 10.83 35.28
C ALA A 25 29.69 9.35 34.82
N ILE A 26 28.80 8.52 35.37
CA ILE A 26 28.64 7.12 34.97
C ILE A 26 28.19 7.02 33.50
N LEU A 27 27.22 7.83 33.08
CA LEU A 27 26.75 7.85 31.69
C LEU A 27 27.88 8.21 30.71
N SER A 28 28.66 9.25 31.02
CA SER A 28 29.79 9.66 30.17
C SER A 28 30.90 8.59 30.12
N GLY A 29 31.13 7.87 31.22
CA GLY A 29 32.05 6.74 31.29
C GLY A 29 31.57 5.56 30.44
N ASN A 30 30.29 5.24 30.53
CA ASN A 30 29.65 4.17 29.75
C ASN A 30 29.68 4.48 28.25
N GLU A 31 29.48 5.74 27.84
CA GLU A 31 29.58 6.14 26.43
C GLU A 31 30.98 5.86 25.85
N LYS A 32 32.04 6.23 26.58
CA LYS A 32 33.43 5.96 26.17
C LYS A 32 33.68 4.45 26.03
N LYS A 33 33.19 3.67 26.99
CA LYS A 33 33.29 2.20 27.00
C LYS A 33 32.55 1.58 25.82
N ILE A 34 31.35 2.07 25.48
CA ILE A 34 30.58 1.61 24.32
C ILE A 34 31.34 1.89 23.01
N LYS A 35 31.90 3.11 22.85
CA LYS A 35 32.68 3.49 21.67
C LYS A 35 33.91 2.61 21.49
N GLU A 36 34.61 2.29 22.58
CA GLU A 36 35.77 1.40 22.56
C GLU A 36 35.40 -0.05 22.20
N LEU A 37 34.34 -0.58 22.82
CA LEU A 37 33.84 -1.94 22.55
C LEU A 37 33.39 -2.11 21.09
N ARG A 38 32.71 -1.11 20.51
CA ARG A 38 32.30 -1.12 19.10
C ARG A 38 33.49 -1.01 18.14
N ARG A 39 34.55 -0.28 18.52
CA ARG A 39 35.76 -0.10 17.69
C ARG A 39 36.60 -1.38 17.63
N ASN A 40 36.72 -2.11 18.74
CA ASN A 40 37.57 -3.30 18.84
C ASN A 40 36.94 -4.57 18.25
N ARG A 41 35.75 -4.50 17.63
CA ARG A 41 34.96 -5.65 17.08
C ARG A 41 34.75 -6.80 18.08
N GLY A 42 34.98 -6.56 19.37
CA GLY A 42 35.20 -7.62 20.35
C GLY A 42 33.92 -8.19 20.94
N ASN A 43 32.92 -7.35 21.24
CA ASN A 43 31.66 -7.76 21.88
C ASN A 43 30.55 -6.71 21.65
N PHE A 44 29.84 -6.78 20.52
CA PHE A 44 28.69 -5.90 20.26
C PHE A 44 27.54 -6.11 21.25
N GLU A 45 27.35 -7.35 21.72
CA GLU A 45 26.34 -7.73 22.70
C GLU A 45 26.57 -7.04 24.05
N LEU A 46 27.82 -7.04 24.55
CA LEU A 46 28.18 -6.33 25.78
C LEU A 46 27.97 -4.82 25.66
N ALA A 47 28.28 -4.24 24.49
CA ALA A 47 28.05 -2.82 24.24
C ALA A 47 26.55 -2.47 24.27
N ASP A 48 25.70 -3.34 23.73
CA ASP A 48 24.25 -3.14 23.74
C ASP A 48 23.65 -3.36 25.15
N ILE A 49 24.18 -4.29 25.96
CA ILE A 49 23.77 -4.44 27.38
C ILE A 49 24.10 -3.18 28.18
N ILE A 50 25.34 -2.67 28.10
CA ILE A 50 25.75 -1.44 28.81
C ILE A 50 24.90 -0.25 28.37
N PHE A 51 24.51 -0.21 27.09
CA PHE A 51 23.63 0.81 26.56
C PHE A 51 22.23 0.74 27.17
N VAL A 52 21.62 -0.45 27.24
CA VAL A 52 20.29 -0.65 27.86
C VAL A 52 20.33 -0.28 29.34
N GLU A 53 21.33 -0.73 30.09
CA GLU A 53 21.48 -0.38 31.52
C GLU A 53 21.64 1.14 31.73
N SER A 54 22.39 1.81 30.86
CA SER A 54 22.54 3.28 30.91
C SER A 54 21.22 4.01 30.65
N ILE A 55 20.35 3.45 29.80
CA ILE A 55 19.01 4.00 29.55
C ILE A 55 18.07 3.79 30.72
N GLU A 56 18.14 2.65 31.41
CA GLU A 56 17.32 2.44 32.62
C GLU A 56 17.72 3.43 33.72
N LEU A 57 19.01 3.78 33.85
CA LEU A 57 19.46 4.84 34.75
C LEU A 57 18.87 6.21 34.35
N LEU A 58 18.84 6.51 33.05
CA LEU A 58 18.24 7.73 32.51
C LEU A 58 16.71 7.76 32.74
N ARG A 59 16.05 6.61 32.61
CA ARG A 59 14.61 6.44 32.88
C ARG A 59 14.28 6.81 34.33
N VAL A 60 15.12 6.41 35.27
CA VAL A 60 14.97 6.80 36.70
C VAL A 60 15.12 8.31 36.86
N ALA A 61 16.15 8.93 36.26
CA ALA A 61 16.34 10.38 36.33
C ALA A 61 15.14 11.13 35.75
N TYR A 62 14.66 10.76 34.56
CA TYR A 62 13.52 11.42 33.93
C TYR A 62 12.20 11.18 34.65
N SER A 63 12.02 10.01 35.28
CA SER A 63 10.86 9.78 36.13
C SER A 63 10.83 10.73 37.32
N ILE A 64 11.99 11.04 37.92
CA ILE A 64 12.10 12.04 39.01
C ILE A 64 11.82 13.45 38.45
N LEU A 65 12.42 13.80 37.32
CA LEU A 65 12.25 15.11 36.68
C LEU A 65 10.81 15.40 36.25
N SER A 66 10.06 14.37 35.83
CA SER A 66 8.65 14.52 35.46
C SER A 66 7.75 14.98 36.61
N LYS A 67 8.20 14.84 37.87
CA LYS A 67 7.45 15.18 39.09
C LYS A 67 7.89 16.50 39.74
N VAL A 68 8.82 17.23 39.15
CA VAL A 68 9.35 18.50 39.69
C VAL A 68 8.27 19.59 39.82
N ALA A 69 7.15 19.48 39.11
CA ALA A 69 6.04 20.43 39.21
C ALA A 69 5.33 20.41 40.59
N ASP A 70 5.42 19.31 41.33
CA ASP A 70 4.80 19.16 42.65
C ASP A 70 5.72 19.72 43.75
N SER A 71 5.85 21.05 43.85
CA SER A 71 6.28 21.91 44.98
C SER A 71 7.22 21.37 46.11
N ASP A 72 8.10 20.40 45.87
CA ASP A 72 9.09 19.89 46.83
C ASP A 72 10.49 20.48 46.52
N ASP A 73 11.09 21.16 47.51
CA ASP A 73 12.40 21.84 47.37
C ASP A 73 13.52 20.88 46.91
N ALA A 74 13.50 19.62 47.35
CA ALA A 74 14.49 18.60 46.97
C ALA A 74 14.42 18.23 45.47
N LEU A 75 13.21 18.15 44.90
CA LEU A 75 13.03 17.86 43.48
C LEU A 75 13.46 19.06 42.61
N PHE A 76 13.19 20.28 43.07
CA PHE A 76 13.64 21.49 42.38
C PHE A 76 15.17 21.60 42.37
N GLN A 77 15.81 21.31 43.50
CA GLN A 77 17.27 21.28 43.59
C GLN A 77 17.86 20.20 42.67
N PHE A 78 17.24 19.01 42.60
CA PHE A 78 17.65 17.95 41.69
C PHE A 78 17.53 18.36 40.21
N ASP A 79 16.45 19.04 39.78
CA ASP A 79 16.31 19.53 38.39
C ASP A 79 17.41 20.54 38.04
N LYS A 80 17.70 21.46 38.95
CA LYS A 80 18.78 22.43 38.75
C LYS A 80 20.14 21.74 38.62
N ASP A 81 20.47 20.86 39.56
CA ASP A 81 21.75 20.15 39.58
C ASP A 81 21.88 19.19 38.38
N TRP A 82 20.78 18.61 37.91
CA TRP A 82 20.73 17.81 36.68
C TRP A 82 21.01 18.65 35.43
N ARG A 83 20.38 19.81 35.29
CA ARG A 83 20.62 20.73 34.16
C ARG A 83 22.06 21.24 34.14
N ASP A 84 22.61 21.56 35.32
CA ASP A 84 23.99 22.00 35.45
C ASP A 84 24.96 20.87 35.05
N ALA A 85 24.74 19.65 35.53
CA ALA A 85 25.54 18.49 35.15
C ALA A 85 25.43 18.13 33.64
N GLN A 86 24.25 18.31 33.04
CA GLN A 86 24.02 18.08 31.60
C GLN A 86 24.72 19.14 30.73
N ASN A 87 24.88 20.37 31.23
CA ASN A 87 25.63 21.41 30.53
C ASN A 87 27.15 21.19 30.62
N GLU A 88 27.64 20.64 31.73
CA GLU A 88 29.06 20.37 31.94
C GLU A 88 29.58 19.18 31.14
N THR A 89 28.74 18.17 30.93
CA THR A 89 29.13 16.94 30.22
C THR A 89 28.08 16.58 29.18
N ASP A 90 28.55 16.34 27.95
CA ASP A 90 27.67 16.07 26.83
C ASP A 90 27.04 14.67 26.94
N ILE A 91 25.78 14.60 27.39
CA ILE A 91 24.94 13.39 27.42
C ILE A 91 24.07 13.28 26.15
N SER A 92 24.36 14.09 25.11
CA SER A 92 23.57 14.09 23.87
C SER A 92 23.46 12.70 23.23
N PHE A 93 24.46 11.84 23.43
CA PHE A 93 24.45 10.48 22.89
C PHE A 93 23.24 9.65 23.35
N PHE A 94 22.95 9.64 24.65
CA PHE A 94 21.84 8.87 25.20
C PHE A 94 20.52 9.62 25.06
N THR A 95 20.51 10.92 25.33
CA THR A 95 19.28 11.73 25.28
C THR A 95 18.65 11.77 23.88
N ASN A 96 19.47 11.84 22.82
CA ASN A 96 18.98 11.75 21.43
C ASN A 96 18.41 10.39 21.05
N GLN A 97 18.77 9.33 21.80
CA GLN A 97 18.32 7.95 21.55
C GLN A 97 17.17 7.55 22.48
N THR A 98 16.75 8.41 23.41
CA THR A 98 15.59 8.14 24.27
C THR A 98 14.38 8.90 23.79
N ILE A 99 13.28 8.18 23.63
CA ILE A 99 11.96 8.72 23.32
C ILE A 99 10.99 8.36 24.44
N HIS A 100 9.89 9.08 24.53
CA HIS A 100 8.88 8.85 25.55
C HIS A 100 7.48 8.79 24.94
N VAL A 101 6.60 8.12 25.69
CA VAL A 101 5.17 7.97 25.41
C VAL A 101 4.41 8.14 26.71
N GLU A 102 3.25 8.78 26.66
CA GLU A 102 2.31 8.84 27.77
C GLU A 102 1.36 7.65 27.73
N VAL A 103 1.27 6.93 28.85
CA VAL A 103 0.45 5.74 29.03
C VAL A 103 -0.52 5.98 30.18
N LEU A 104 -1.79 5.63 29.96
CA LEU A 104 -2.82 5.62 30.98
C LEU A 104 -2.82 4.26 31.69
N CYS A 105 -2.42 4.22 32.94
CA CYS A 105 -2.49 3.04 33.80
C CYS A 105 -3.40 3.33 34.99
N ARG A 106 -4.51 2.60 35.12
CA ARG A 106 -5.46 2.70 36.25
C ARG A 106 -5.83 4.16 36.58
N GLU A 107 -6.21 4.93 35.56
CA GLU A 107 -6.62 6.36 35.63
C GLU A 107 -5.49 7.38 35.89
N THR A 108 -4.25 6.92 36.04
CA THR A 108 -3.06 7.78 36.15
C THR A 108 -2.29 7.83 34.84
N GLU A 109 -1.87 9.02 34.43
CA GLU A 109 -1.02 9.25 33.26
C GLU A 109 0.45 9.11 33.68
N ILE A 110 1.17 8.24 33.00
CA ILE A 110 2.56 7.90 33.29
C ILE A 110 3.39 8.11 32.03
N GLN A 111 4.49 8.83 32.15
CA GLN A 111 5.48 8.94 31.08
C GLN A 111 6.44 7.74 31.12
N VAL A 112 6.48 6.99 30.03
CA VAL A 112 7.37 5.84 29.86
C VAL A 112 8.47 6.22 28.87
N TYR A 113 9.73 6.18 29.33
CA TYR A 113 10.90 6.44 28.51
C TYR A 113 11.50 5.13 28.01
N PHE A 114 11.89 5.07 26.74
CA PHE A 114 12.45 3.86 26.12
C PHE A 114 13.44 4.23 24.99
N PRO A 115 14.36 3.33 24.62
CA PRO A 115 15.28 3.57 23.51
C PRO A 115 14.53 3.64 22.18
N GLN A 116 14.86 4.61 21.34
CA GLN A 116 14.39 4.69 19.97
C GLN A 116 14.90 3.45 19.18
N PRO A 117 14.00 2.66 18.57
CA PRO A 117 14.39 1.53 17.74
C PRO A 117 15.27 1.97 16.57
N LYS A 118 16.31 1.21 16.24
CA LYS A 118 17.24 1.52 15.13
C LYS A 118 16.52 1.51 13.77
N GLU A 119 15.42 0.77 13.68
CA GLU A 119 14.51 0.64 12.54
C GLU A 119 13.77 1.94 12.21
N ALA A 120 13.62 2.85 13.19
CA ALA A 120 12.92 4.12 13.05
C ALA A 120 13.46 4.99 11.90
N LYS A 121 14.76 4.87 11.57
CA LYS A 121 15.41 5.59 10.45
C LYS A 121 14.73 5.33 9.10
N PHE A 122 14.10 4.17 8.92
CA PHE A 122 13.47 3.78 7.66
C PHE A 122 12.01 4.22 7.52
N LEU A 123 11.42 4.81 8.56
CA LEU A 123 10.05 5.34 8.53
C LEU A 123 10.02 6.71 7.85
N LYS A 124 9.98 6.72 6.51
CA LYS A 124 9.92 7.95 5.70
C LYS A 124 8.47 8.42 5.52
N TYR A 125 8.31 9.57 4.84
CA TYR A 125 7.01 10.20 4.59
C TYR A 125 6.00 9.26 3.91
N ARG A 126 6.45 8.40 2.98
CA ARG A 126 5.56 7.48 2.25
C ARG A 126 4.91 6.45 3.17
N GLU A 127 5.69 5.84 4.06
CA GLU A 127 5.23 4.85 5.03
C GLU A 127 4.35 5.49 6.10
N LYS A 128 4.74 6.69 6.56
CA LYS A 128 3.91 7.52 7.45
C LYS A 128 2.54 7.81 6.83
N LYS A 129 2.51 8.21 5.57
CA LYS A 129 1.26 8.45 4.83
C LYS A 129 0.42 7.18 4.71
N ARG A 130 1.04 6.02 4.43
CA ARG A 130 0.35 4.72 4.36
C ARG A 130 -0.34 4.38 5.70
N LEU A 131 0.34 4.60 6.83
CA LEU A 131 -0.25 4.43 8.16
C LEU A 131 -1.39 5.42 8.43
N LEU A 132 -1.18 6.69 8.10
CA LEU A 132 -2.20 7.74 8.25
C LEU A 132 -3.43 7.46 7.37
N ASP A 133 -3.28 6.82 6.21
CA ASP A 133 -4.40 6.46 5.33
C ASP A 133 -5.23 5.29 5.88
N ILE A 134 -4.67 4.46 6.77
CA ILE A 134 -5.36 3.35 7.44
C ILE A 134 -6.12 3.84 8.69
N MET A 135 -5.62 4.91 9.32
CA MET A 135 -6.28 5.49 10.50
C MET A 135 -7.61 6.14 10.11
N GLU A 136 -8.70 5.65 10.67
CA GLU A 136 -10.01 6.27 10.57
C GLU A 136 -10.07 7.45 11.55
N PHE A 137 -9.94 8.66 10.99
CA PHE A 137 -9.96 9.89 11.77
C PHE A 137 -11.38 10.17 12.31
N GLY A 138 -11.50 10.29 13.63
CA GLY A 138 -12.73 10.74 14.30
C GLY A 138 -13.41 9.70 15.20
N GLU A 139 -12.94 8.45 15.22
CA GLU A 139 -13.37 7.46 16.22
C GLU A 139 -12.42 7.47 17.44
N ASP A 140 -12.94 7.16 18.63
CA ASP A 140 -12.16 7.08 19.87
C ASP A 140 -11.03 6.03 19.81
N ASN A 141 -11.07 5.13 18.82
CA ASN A 141 -10.12 4.06 18.57
C ASN A 141 -9.22 4.27 17.34
N ALA A 142 -9.02 5.50 16.84
CA ALA A 142 -8.18 5.76 15.65
C ALA A 142 -6.78 5.10 15.73
N LEU A 143 -6.23 4.97 16.94
CA LEU A 143 -4.92 4.36 17.21
C LEU A 143 -4.94 2.83 17.24
N ALA A 144 -6.12 2.20 17.32
CA ALA A 144 -6.28 0.76 17.13
C ALA A 144 -5.70 0.31 15.77
N ALA A 145 -5.64 1.23 14.79
CA ALA A 145 -4.93 1.03 13.53
C ALA A 145 -3.47 0.59 13.71
N PHE A 146 -2.78 0.96 14.79
CA PHE A 146 -1.40 0.49 15.04
C PHE A 146 -1.32 -0.99 15.43
N THR A 147 -2.42 -1.59 15.88
CA THR A 147 -2.54 -3.04 16.08
C THR A 147 -3.10 -3.74 14.84
N SER A 148 -3.46 -3.00 13.80
CA SER A 148 -3.97 -3.57 12.55
C SER A 148 -2.90 -4.44 11.88
N PRO A 149 -3.30 -5.46 11.10
CA PRO A 149 -2.36 -6.30 10.39
C PRO A 149 -1.44 -5.49 9.46
N GLU A 150 -1.91 -4.37 8.89
CA GLU A 150 -1.15 -3.48 8.04
C GLU A 150 -0.05 -2.73 8.79
N ALA A 151 -0.32 -2.22 10.00
CA ALA A 151 0.70 -1.56 10.81
C ALA A 151 1.81 -2.54 11.23
N ARG A 152 1.44 -3.79 11.54
CA ARG A 152 2.40 -4.86 11.84
C ARG A 152 3.23 -5.22 10.61
N ASN A 153 2.61 -5.28 9.44
CA ASN A 153 3.33 -5.44 8.17
C ASN A 153 4.34 -4.31 7.96
N ILE A 154 4.01 -3.05 8.30
CA ILE A 154 4.96 -1.93 8.22
C ILE A 154 6.12 -2.11 9.20
N ALA A 155 5.84 -2.50 10.45
CA ALA A 155 6.90 -2.78 11.41
C ALA A 155 7.84 -3.90 10.94
N GLU A 156 7.30 -5.00 10.38
CA GLU A 156 8.08 -6.09 9.79
C GLU A 156 8.88 -5.62 8.57
N GLU A 157 8.33 -4.74 7.73
CA GLU A 157 9.00 -4.11 6.58
C GLU A 157 10.17 -3.21 7.01
N LEU A 158 10.01 -2.43 8.08
CA LEU A 158 11.09 -1.59 8.62
C LEU A 158 12.24 -2.45 9.16
N LYS A 159 11.91 -3.55 9.84
CA LYS A 159 12.90 -4.51 10.36
C LYS A 159 13.67 -5.20 9.22
N SER A 160 12.98 -5.65 8.17
CA SER A 160 13.64 -6.28 7.03
C SER A 160 14.59 -5.31 6.31
N ARG A 161 14.15 -4.05 6.12
CA ARG A 161 15.01 -2.99 5.55
C ARG A 161 16.23 -2.70 6.42
N TYR A 162 16.11 -2.69 7.75
CA TYR A 162 17.25 -2.51 8.65
C TYR A 162 18.28 -3.63 8.50
N VAL A 163 17.84 -4.88 8.41
CA VAL A 163 18.74 -6.03 8.18
C VAL A 163 19.42 -5.92 6.82
N LEU A 164 18.68 -5.57 5.77
CA LEU A 164 19.24 -5.40 4.42
C LEU A 164 20.22 -4.23 4.32
N ALA A 165 19.99 -3.15 5.08
CA ALA A 165 20.87 -1.98 5.11
C ALA A 165 22.25 -2.27 5.72
N GLN A 166 22.46 -3.42 6.38
CA GLN A 166 23.80 -3.85 6.78
C GLN A 166 24.72 -4.09 5.55
N ASN A 167 24.12 -4.34 4.37
CA ASN A 167 24.86 -4.42 3.12
C ASN A 167 25.03 -3.02 2.51
N PRO A 168 26.27 -2.55 2.29
CA PRO A 168 26.54 -1.18 1.82
C PRO A 168 26.00 -0.91 0.41
N THR A 169 25.92 -1.95 -0.44
CA THR A 169 25.35 -1.85 -1.78
C THR A 169 23.85 -1.57 -1.74
N TYR A 170 23.12 -2.24 -0.87
CA TYR A 170 21.68 -2.05 -0.70
C TYR A 170 21.37 -0.70 -0.05
N GLU A 171 22.15 -0.28 0.94
CA GLU A 171 22.00 1.04 1.56
C GLU A 171 22.18 2.15 0.51
N TRP A 172 23.23 2.06 -0.32
CA TRP A 172 23.48 3.02 -1.40
C TRP A 172 22.32 3.11 -2.41
N ILE A 173 21.75 1.97 -2.82
CA ILE A 173 20.59 1.95 -3.72
C ILE A 173 19.37 2.54 -3.02
N THR A 174 19.13 2.19 -1.75
CA THR A 174 17.96 2.65 -0.98
C THR A 174 17.91 4.17 -0.82
N GLU A 175 19.07 4.81 -0.64
CA GLU A 175 19.16 6.27 -0.57
C GLU A 175 18.88 6.93 -1.92
N ARG A 176 19.31 6.30 -3.03
CA ARG A 176 19.26 6.88 -4.38
C ARG A 176 18.10 6.37 -5.25
N GLN A 177 17.30 5.42 -4.77
CA GLN A 177 16.23 4.76 -5.54
C GLN A 177 15.28 5.75 -6.24
N GLY A 178 14.93 6.85 -5.56
CA GLY A 178 14.07 7.88 -6.12
C GLY A 178 14.72 8.60 -7.30
N GLY A 179 16.02 8.93 -7.17
CA GLY A 179 16.80 9.53 -8.25
C GLY A 179 17.03 8.56 -9.42
N ILE A 180 17.28 7.28 -9.14
CA ILE A 180 17.44 6.24 -10.17
C ILE A 180 16.12 6.06 -10.95
N ARG A 181 14.97 6.08 -10.28
CA ARG A 181 13.65 6.02 -10.93
C ARG A 181 13.36 7.28 -11.76
N GLN A 182 13.75 8.47 -11.30
CA GLN A 182 13.66 9.68 -12.12
C GLN A 182 14.55 9.62 -13.36
N LEU A 183 15.78 9.11 -13.21
CA LEU A 183 16.68 8.88 -14.35
C LEU A 183 16.08 7.88 -15.34
N MET A 184 15.50 6.78 -14.86
CA MET A 184 14.77 5.80 -15.68
C MET A 184 13.70 6.49 -16.53
N PHE A 185 12.89 7.35 -15.91
CA PHE A 185 11.82 8.09 -16.59
C PHE A 185 12.37 9.06 -17.65
N VAL A 186 13.43 9.81 -17.33
CA VAL A 186 14.06 10.75 -18.28
C VAL A 186 14.65 10.01 -19.49
N VAL A 187 15.35 8.89 -19.25
CA VAL A 187 15.88 8.05 -20.33
C VAL A 187 14.75 7.48 -21.20
N CYS A 188 13.66 7.02 -20.58
CA CYS A 188 12.48 6.55 -21.30
C CYS A 188 11.84 7.64 -22.16
N LEU A 189 11.69 8.85 -21.63
CA LEU A 189 11.17 10.01 -22.36
C LEU A 189 12.07 10.33 -23.57
N TYR A 190 13.39 10.32 -23.37
CA TYR A 190 14.34 10.58 -24.44
C TYR A 190 14.33 9.51 -25.53
N ILE A 191 14.22 8.23 -25.16
CA ILE A 191 14.06 7.13 -26.11
C ILE A 191 12.81 7.33 -26.98
N ASN A 192 11.66 7.63 -26.35
CA ASN A 192 10.41 7.84 -27.08
C ASN A 192 10.46 9.11 -27.94
N TYR A 193 11.15 10.16 -27.49
CA TYR A 193 11.40 11.36 -28.31
C TYR A 193 12.22 11.03 -29.57
N VAL A 194 13.28 10.22 -29.44
CA VAL A 194 14.07 9.74 -30.59
C VAL A 194 13.21 8.89 -31.53
N LEU A 195 12.32 8.04 -31.00
CA LEU A 195 11.38 7.25 -31.80
C LEU A 195 10.43 8.14 -32.61
N VAL A 196 9.85 9.18 -32.00
CA VAL A 196 8.97 10.13 -32.69
C VAL A 196 9.68 10.82 -33.87
N LEU A 197 10.95 11.18 -33.72
CA LEU A 197 11.71 11.84 -34.78
C LEU A 197 12.27 10.87 -35.85
N GLY A 198 12.61 9.65 -35.45
CA GLY A 198 13.39 8.72 -36.26
C GLY A 198 12.60 7.61 -36.95
N LEU A 199 11.39 7.27 -36.47
CA LEU A 199 10.63 6.13 -36.96
C LEU A 199 9.92 6.47 -38.29
N ARG A 200 10.22 5.69 -39.34
CA ARG A 200 9.56 5.84 -40.65
C ARG A 200 9.08 4.47 -41.15
N ILE A 201 7.94 4.46 -41.84
CA ILE A 201 7.44 3.25 -42.49
C ILE A 201 8.17 3.09 -43.82
N SER A 202 8.84 1.94 -44.01
CA SER A 202 9.47 1.61 -45.28
C SER A 202 8.40 1.35 -46.35
N PRO A 203 8.50 1.93 -47.56
CA PRO A 203 7.49 1.75 -48.60
C PRO A 203 7.37 0.30 -49.09
N ASP A 204 8.47 -0.47 -49.01
CA ASP A 204 8.52 -1.85 -49.55
C ASP A 204 7.87 -2.88 -48.61
N ASP A 205 8.24 -2.87 -47.32
CA ASP A 205 7.80 -3.89 -46.34
C ASP A 205 6.64 -3.44 -45.46
N LYS A 206 6.23 -2.16 -45.53
CA LYS A 206 5.31 -1.51 -44.58
C LYS A 206 5.71 -1.65 -43.09
N LEU A 207 6.96 -2.06 -42.83
CA LEU A 207 7.51 -2.18 -41.48
C LEU A 207 8.17 -0.87 -41.05
N PRO A 208 8.08 -0.49 -39.76
CA PRO A 208 8.77 0.68 -39.25
C PRO A 208 10.28 0.41 -39.18
N ARG A 209 11.08 1.26 -39.81
CA ARG A 209 12.53 1.21 -39.83
C ARG A 209 13.11 2.53 -39.31
N LEU A 210 14.26 2.42 -38.64
CA LEU A 210 15.03 3.56 -38.13
C LEU A 210 16.23 3.81 -39.04
N GLN A 211 16.65 5.08 -39.16
CA GLN A 211 17.90 5.42 -39.84
C GLN A 211 19.11 4.88 -39.06
N ARG A 212 20.18 4.49 -39.77
CA ARG A 212 21.34 3.78 -39.18
C ARG A 212 21.97 4.51 -37.99
N GLU A 213 22.16 5.82 -38.08
CA GLU A 213 22.72 6.66 -37.00
C GLU A 213 21.79 6.73 -35.78
N THR A 214 20.50 6.94 -36.01
CA THR A 214 19.49 6.92 -34.94
C THR A 214 19.37 5.55 -34.28
N GLY A 215 19.63 4.46 -35.01
CA GLY A 215 19.58 3.09 -34.51
C GLY A 215 20.68 2.81 -33.48
N ALA A 216 21.91 3.25 -33.76
CA ALA A 216 23.04 3.10 -32.83
C ALA A 216 22.85 3.91 -31.54
N MET A 217 22.26 5.11 -31.65
CA MET A 217 21.90 5.91 -30.49
C MET A 217 20.81 5.23 -29.65
N LEU A 218 19.79 4.66 -30.31
CA LEU A 218 18.70 3.95 -29.65
C LEU A 218 19.17 2.67 -28.95
N THR A 219 20.12 1.91 -29.53
CA THR A 219 20.69 0.73 -28.85
C THR A 219 21.48 1.12 -27.60
N ALA A 220 22.26 2.21 -27.65
CA ALA A 220 23.01 2.69 -26.50
C ALA A 220 22.08 3.15 -25.36
N LEU A 221 21.06 3.95 -25.68
CA LEU A 221 20.06 4.41 -24.72
C LEU A 221 19.18 3.26 -24.19
N GLY A 222 18.76 2.35 -25.06
CA GLY A 222 18.00 1.15 -24.70
C GLY A 222 18.80 0.22 -23.78
N GLY A 223 20.10 0.05 -24.03
CA GLY A 223 21.00 -0.69 -23.14
C GLY A 223 21.12 -0.04 -21.76
N LEU A 224 21.31 1.28 -21.70
CA LEU A 224 21.30 2.03 -20.44
C LEU A 224 19.96 1.87 -19.70
N PHE A 225 18.85 1.98 -20.42
CA PHE A 225 17.50 1.80 -19.87
C PHE A 225 17.30 0.40 -19.28
N CYS A 226 17.73 -0.66 -19.99
CA CYS A 226 17.69 -2.04 -19.49
C CYS A 226 18.50 -2.21 -18.20
N ILE A 227 19.68 -1.60 -18.10
CA ILE A 227 20.51 -1.65 -16.89
C ILE A 227 19.77 -0.98 -15.73
N ILE A 228 19.25 0.23 -15.94
CA ILE A 228 18.52 0.97 -14.89
C ILE A 228 17.29 0.17 -14.44
N CYS A 229 16.45 -0.30 -15.37
CA CYS A 229 15.28 -1.11 -15.04
C CYS A 229 15.66 -2.40 -14.28
N SER A 230 16.73 -3.08 -14.69
CA SER A 230 17.20 -4.31 -14.03
C SER A 230 17.71 -4.04 -12.61
N THR A 231 18.40 -2.91 -12.38
CA THR A 231 18.85 -2.53 -11.03
C THR A 231 17.68 -2.24 -10.09
N LEU A 232 16.66 -1.50 -10.57
CA LEU A 232 15.44 -1.24 -9.80
C LEU A 232 14.64 -2.52 -9.57
N TRP A 233 14.58 -3.40 -10.55
CA TRP A 233 13.91 -4.69 -10.43
C TRP A 233 14.56 -5.56 -9.36
N LEU A 234 15.89 -5.77 -9.43
CA LEU A 234 16.63 -6.54 -8.42
C LEU A 234 16.51 -5.93 -7.03
N TYR A 235 16.51 -4.60 -6.91
CA TYR A 235 16.30 -3.90 -5.65
C TYR A 235 14.93 -4.22 -5.04
N ASN A 236 13.85 -4.09 -5.81
CA ASN A 236 12.50 -4.37 -5.33
C ASN A 236 12.32 -5.86 -5.02
N ILE A 237 12.89 -6.75 -5.83
CA ILE A 237 12.92 -8.20 -5.52
C ILE A 237 13.60 -8.46 -4.18
N ALA A 238 14.79 -7.93 -3.94
CA ALA A 238 15.53 -8.15 -2.69
C ALA A 238 14.75 -7.62 -1.47
N THR A 239 14.13 -6.45 -1.63
CA THR A 239 13.30 -5.83 -0.57
C THR A 239 12.08 -6.70 -0.26
N GLU A 240 11.30 -7.04 -1.28
CA GLU A 240 10.02 -7.75 -1.15
C GLU A 240 10.21 -9.23 -0.77
N THR A 241 11.29 -9.88 -1.21
CA THR A 241 11.64 -11.22 -0.73
C THR A 241 11.98 -11.22 0.76
N SER A 242 12.79 -10.26 1.23
CA SER A 242 13.12 -10.15 2.65
C SER A 242 11.89 -9.85 3.52
N PHE A 243 10.99 -9.02 3.01
CA PHE A 243 9.74 -8.68 3.66
C PHE A 243 8.78 -9.88 3.69
N SER A 244 8.58 -10.55 2.55
CA SER A 244 7.73 -11.74 2.45
C SER A 244 8.26 -12.89 3.30
N TYR A 245 9.59 -13.05 3.36
CA TYR A 245 10.24 -14.00 4.27
C TYR A 245 9.91 -13.70 5.74
N ALA A 246 10.07 -12.45 6.18
CA ALA A 246 9.75 -12.04 7.54
C ALA A 246 8.25 -12.20 7.85
N ARG A 247 7.38 -11.91 6.89
CA ARG A 247 5.92 -12.01 7.02
C ARG A 247 5.45 -13.45 7.21
N GLN A 248 6.04 -14.38 6.47
CA GLN A 248 5.73 -15.81 6.50
C GLN A 248 6.30 -16.54 7.73
N GLN A 249 7.13 -15.88 8.55
CA GLN A 249 7.60 -16.48 9.81
C GLN A 249 6.43 -16.74 10.77
N LEU A 250 6.37 -17.96 11.30
CA LEU A 250 5.35 -18.39 12.26
C LEU A 250 5.52 -17.63 13.58
N LYS A 251 4.56 -16.76 13.89
CA LYS A 251 4.44 -16.08 15.18
C LYS A 251 3.16 -16.54 15.88
N SER A 252 3.20 -16.64 17.21
CA SER A 252 2.11 -17.18 18.04
C SER A 252 0.74 -16.52 17.79
N PHE A 253 0.73 -15.24 17.41
CA PHE A 253 -0.50 -14.47 17.15
C PHE A 253 -1.06 -14.63 15.72
N LYS A 254 -0.29 -15.14 14.75
CA LYS A 254 -0.72 -15.35 13.36
C LYS A 254 -1.40 -16.71 13.16
N LEU A 255 -1.35 -17.57 14.18
CA LEU A 255 -1.85 -18.94 14.12
C LEU A 255 -3.36 -18.97 14.38
N ASN A 256 -4.09 -19.52 13.43
CA ASN A 256 -5.51 -19.80 13.56
C ASN A 256 -5.71 -21.19 14.15
N LYS A 257 -6.58 -21.29 15.15
CA LYS A 257 -6.97 -22.56 15.77
C LYS A 257 -8.12 -23.16 14.96
N THR A 258 -7.93 -24.32 14.35
CA THR A 258 -8.94 -24.98 13.52
C THR A 258 -9.00 -26.48 13.81
N THR A 259 -10.17 -27.09 13.60
CA THR A 259 -10.32 -28.56 13.67
C THR A 259 -9.93 -29.21 12.34
N LYS A 260 -9.61 -30.52 12.34
CA LYS A 260 -9.28 -31.26 11.09
C LYS A 260 -10.43 -31.28 10.09
N MET A 261 -11.68 -31.26 10.57
CA MET A 261 -12.87 -31.29 9.72
C MET A 261 -13.11 -29.94 9.04
N ASP A 262 -12.95 -28.85 9.79
CA ASP A 262 -13.08 -27.48 9.25
C ASP A 262 -12.00 -27.23 8.19
N MET A 263 -10.76 -27.65 8.47
CA MET A 263 -9.65 -27.52 7.52
C MET A 263 -9.92 -28.27 6.20
N LYS A 264 -10.45 -29.50 6.27
CA LYS A 264 -10.82 -30.26 5.05
C LYS A 264 -11.97 -29.61 4.28
N TYR A 265 -12.94 -29.05 4.99
CA TYR A 265 -14.07 -28.34 4.38
C TYR A 265 -13.60 -27.09 3.63
N GLU A 266 -12.74 -26.28 4.24
CA GLU A 266 -12.18 -25.08 3.60
C GLU A 266 -11.34 -25.42 2.35
N VAL A 267 -10.47 -26.44 2.44
CA VAL A 267 -9.67 -26.91 1.30
C VAL A 267 -10.57 -27.43 0.17
N TRP A 268 -11.59 -28.22 0.51
CA TRP A 268 -12.54 -28.73 -0.49
C TRP A 268 -13.35 -27.61 -1.14
N GLY A 269 -13.79 -26.62 -0.36
CA GLY A 269 -14.46 -25.42 -0.87
C GLY A 269 -13.60 -24.64 -1.87
N ALA A 270 -12.31 -24.43 -1.55
CA ALA A 270 -11.38 -23.77 -2.45
C ALA A 270 -11.21 -24.54 -3.78
N LEU A 271 -11.05 -25.87 -3.72
CA LEU A 271 -10.94 -26.71 -4.92
C LEU A 271 -12.23 -26.70 -5.76
N CYS A 272 -13.40 -26.82 -5.13
CA CYS A 272 -14.68 -26.77 -5.84
C CYS A 272 -14.89 -25.44 -6.56
N SER A 273 -14.54 -24.32 -5.91
CA SER A 273 -14.67 -22.99 -6.53
C SER A 273 -13.78 -22.84 -7.76
N ALA A 274 -12.53 -23.32 -7.69
CA ALA A 274 -11.59 -23.32 -8.81
C ALA A 274 -12.06 -24.23 -9.95
N ALA A 275 -12.54 -25.44 -9.62
CA ALA A 275 -13.06 -26.39 -10.60
C ALA A 275 -14.31 -25.84 -11.33
N TYR A 276 -15.21 -25.17 -10.60
CA TYR A 276 -16.37 -24.51 -11.20
C TYR A 276 -15.94 -23.41 -12.18
N ALA A 277 -14.99 -22.55 -11.79
CA ALA A 277 -14.48 -21.49 -12.64
C ALA A 277 -13.82 -22.05 -13.91
N ILE A 278 -12.94 -23.04 -13.78
CA ILE A 278 -12.27 -23.69 -14.93
C ILE A 278 -13.30 -24.37 -15.84
N GLY A 279 -14.27 -25.10 -15.27
CA GLY A 279 -15.34 -25.76 -16.03
C GLY A 279 -16.18 -24.77 -16.83
N SER A 280 -16.55 -23.63 -16.23
CA SER A 280 -17.30 -22.57 -16.92
C SER A 280 -16.52 -21.99 -18.10
N TRP A 281 -15.20 -21.78 -17.93
CA TRP A 281 -14.37 -21.19 -18.98
C TRP A 281 -14.09 -22.17 -20.11
N LEU A 282 -13.83 -23.44 -19.79
CA LEU A 282 -13.67 -24.51 -20.78
C LEU A 282 -14.94 -24.71 -21.61
N ALA A 283 -16.12 -24.56 -21.01
CA ALA A 283 -17.38 -24.61 -21.75
C ALA A 283 -17.50 -23.46 -22.77
N VAL A 284 -17.11 -22.23 -22.37
CA VAL A 284 -17.08 -21.08 -23.29
C VAL A 284 -16.07 -21.26 -24.41
N TYR A 285 -14.85 -21.70 -24.09
CA TYR A 285 -13.83 -21.98 -25.10
C TYR A 285 -14.26 -23.11 -26.05
N GLY A 286 -14.91 -24.15 -25.55
CA GLY A 286 -15.52 -25.21 -26.36
C GLY A 286 -16.60 -24.70 -27.32
N ALA A 287 -17.41 -23.72 -26.89
CA ALA A 287 -18.37 -23.08 -27.78
C ALA A 287 -17.68 -22.28 -28.90
N ILE A 288 -16.56 -21.61 -28.60
CA ILE A 288 -15.78 -20.87 -29.61
C ILE A 288 -15.15 -21.84 -30.62
N THR A 289 -14.51 -22.91 -30.15
CA THR A 289 -13.82 -23.88 -31.02
C THR A 289 -14.79 -24.63 -31.94
N THR A 290 -16.02 -24.90 -31.48
CA THR A 290 -17.06 -25.52 -32.32
C THR A 290 -17.56 -24.61 -33.44
N VAL A 291 -17.49 -23.28 -33.26
CA VAL A 291 -17.93 -22.30 -34.27
C VAL A 291 -16.82 -21.93 -35.26
N PHE A 292 -15.61 -21.65 -34.76
CA PHE A 292 -14.51 -21.14 -35.60
C PHE A 292 -13.51 -22.21 -36.05
N GLY A 293 -13.57 -23.42 -35.46
CA GLY A 293 -12.57 -24.47 -35.69
C GLY A 293 -11.24 -24.19 -34.99
N PHE A 294 -10.34 -25.18 -35.01
CA PHE A 294 -9.04 -25.10 -34.31
C PHE A 294 -7.98 -24.28 -35.06
N ASP A 295 -8.14 -24.12 -36.37
CA ASP A 295 -7.13 -23.50 -37.24
C ASP A 295 -7.30 -21.98 -37.39
N ASP A 296 -8.37 -21.39 -36.84
CA ASP A 296 -8.60 -19.96 -36.93
C ASP A 296 -7.71 -19.17 -35.96
N TYR A 297 -7.26 -18.00 -36.41
CA TYR A 297 -6.40 -17.11 -35.61
C TYR A 297 -7.08 -16.69 -34.31
N LEU A 298 -8.40 -16.46 -34.35
CA LEU A 298 -9.18 -16.11 -33.16
C LEU A 298 -9.17 -17.25 -32.12
N THR A 299 -9.30 -18.49 -32.58
CA THR A 299 -9.24 -19.67 -31.71
C THR A 299 -7.85 -19.81 -31.07
N TYR A 300 -6.78 -19.57 -31.82
CA TYR A 300 -5.42 -19.61 -31.28
C TYR A 300 -5.18 -18.54 -30.20
N VAL A 301 -5.59 -17.29 -30.45
CA VAL A 301 -5.42 -16.19 -29.49
C VAL A 301 -6.26 -16.43 -28.23
N THR A 302 -7.51 -16.85 -28.39
CA THR A 302 -8.39 -17.18 -27.25
C THR A 302 -7.88 -18.39 -26.48
N ALA A 303 -7.29 -19.40 -27.14
CA ALA A 303 -6.65 -20.53 -26.48
C ALA A 303 -5.48 -20.09 -25.59
N ALA A 304 -4.61 -19.20 -26.08
CA ALA A 304 -3.48 -18.69 -25.32
C ALA A 304 -3.95 -17.91 -24.07
N LEU A 305 -4.93 -17.00 -24.23
CA LEU A 305 -5.52 -16.24 -23.13
C LEU A 305 -6.22 -17.16 -22.11
N SER A 306 -6.96 -18.16 -22.58
CA SER A 306 -7.62 -19.15 -21.74
C SER A 306 -6.63 -19.95 -20.90
N SER A 307 -5.50 -20.33 -21.49
CA SER A 307 -4.47 -21.12 -20.83
C SER A 307 -3.82 -20.32 -19.70
N LEU A 308 -3.54 -19.04 -19.94
CA LEU A 308 -3.03 -18.13 -18.91
C LEU A 308 -4.04 -17.92 -17.78
N TYR A 309 -5.33 -17.78 -18.10
CA TYR A 309 -6.38 -17.59 -17.10
C TYR A 309 -6.60 -18.84 -16.23
N VAL A 310 -6.61 -20.03 -16.84
CA VAL A 310 -6.68 -21.31 -16.10
C VAL A 310 -5.47 -21.49 -15.20
N LEU A 311 -4.26 -21.17 -15.69
CA LEU A 311 -3.04 -21.19 -14.88
C LEU A 311 -3.16 -20.25 -13.67
N TYR A 312 -3.70 -19.04 -13.86
CA TYR A 312 -3.93 -18.09 -12.78
C TYR A 312 -4.91 -18.62 -11.72
N ILE A 313 -6.03 -19.21 -12.12
CA ILE A 313 -7.00 -19.81 -11.17
C ILE A 313 -6.35 -20.95 -10.38
N ILE A 314 -5.57 -21.80 -11.04
CA ILE A 314 -4.86 -22.90 -10.38
C ILE A 314 -3.87 -22.36 -9.35
N LEU A 315 -3.06 -21.36 -9.71
CA LEU A 315 -2.12 -20.73 -8.77
C LEU A 315 -2.83 -20.09 -7.58
N LEU A 316 -3.98 -19.45 -7.80
CA LEU A 316 -4.80 -18.87 -6.75
C LEU A 316 -5.35 -19.94 -5.79
N ALA A 317 -5.84 -21.06 -6.32
CA ALA A 317 -6.32 -22.18 -5.53
C ALA A 317 -5.20 -22.80 -4.68
N VAL A 318 -4.03 -23.04 -5.29
CA VAL A 318 -2.85 -23.57 -4.58
C VAL A 318 -2.39 -22.60 -3.49
N ARG A 319 -2.41 -21.28 -3.75
CA ARG A 319 -2.08 -20.25 -2.74
C ARG A 319 -3.02 -20.30 -1.54
N ASN A 320 -4.33 -20.36 -1.77
CA ASN A 320 -5.31 -20.40 -0.69
C ASN A 320 -5.11 -21.64 0.20
N ILE A 321 -4.92 -22.80 -0.44
CA ILE A 321 -4.63 -24.06 0.25
C ILE A 321 -3.32 -23.96 1.05
N SER A 322 -2.26 -23.43 0.45
CA SER A 322 -0.96 -23.28 1.11
C SER A 322 -1.03 -22.38 2.35
N HIS A 323 -1.80 -21.29 2.27
CA HIS A 323 -2.00 -20.37 3.39
C HIS A 323 -2.76 -21.03 4.56
N ILE A 324 -3.79 -21.83 4.26
CA ILE A 324 -4.53 -22.61 5.28
C ILE A 324 -3.57 -23.57 5.98
N TYR A 325 -2.78 -24.34 5.24
CA TYR A 325 -1.82 -25.28 5.83
C TYR A 325 -0.69 -24.60 6.63
N HIS A 326 -0.26 -23.40 6.22
CA HIS A 326 0.86 -22.72 6.87
C HIS A 326 0.47 -22.01 8.17
N PHE A 327 -0.72 -21.41 8.24
CA PHE A 327 -1.14 -20.62 9.41
C PHE A 327 -2.14 -21.33 10.34
N SER A 328 -2.59 -22.55 10.05
CA SER A 328 -3.50 -23.30 10.93
C SER A 328 -2.77 -24.27 11.86
N TYR A 329 -3.22 -24.36 13.11
CA TYR A 329 -2.77 -25.36 14.08
C TYR A 329 -3.93 -26.24 14.55
N VAL A 330 -3.74 -27.55 14.50
CA VAL A 330 -4.77 -28.56 14.81
C VAL A 330 -4.76 -28.92 16.31
N ILE A 331 -5.93 -28.80 16.95
CA ILE A 331 -6.10 -28.94 18.41
C ILE A 331 -5.85 -30.37 18.94
N ASP A 332 -6.04 -31.41 18.12
CA ASP A 332 -6.06 -32.81 18.57
C ASP A 332 -4.77 -33.61 18.36
N ASP A 333 -3.74 -33.06 17.71
CA ASP A 333 -2.46 -33.76 17.53
C ASP A 333 -1.42 -33.26 18.54
N LYS A 334 -0.83 -34.18 19.30
CA LYS A 334 0.52 -33.96 19.83
C LYS A 334 1.41 -33.77 18.61
N VAL A 335 1.97 -32.58 18.42
CA VAL A 335 2.90 -32.27 17.32
C VAL A 335 4.03 -33.27 17.36
N GLN A 336 3.94 -34.33 16.56
CA GLN A 336 5.12 -34.99 16.08
C GLN A 336 5.68 -34.07 15.00
N ASN A 337 6.94 -33.68 15.13
CA ASN A 337 7.71 -32.98 14.10
C ASN A 337 7.91 -33.90 12.87
N GLY A 338 6.82 -34.33 12.25
CA GLY A 338 6.78 -35.11 11.03
C GLY A 338 6.60 -34.15 9.86
N ASP A 339 7.57 -34.17 8.95
CA ASP A 339 7.60 -33.46 7.67
C ASP A 339 8.04 -31.99 7.68
N LEU A 340 9.20 -31.73 8.30
CA LEU A 340 10.00 -30.50 8.12
C LEU A 340 10.16 -30.09 6.64
N GLY A 341 10.21 -31.07 5.73
CA GLY A 341 10.38 -30.85 4.30
C GLY A 341 9.18 -30.18 3.63
N ILE A 342 7.96 -30.63 3.93
CA ILE A 342 6.72 -30.10 3.32
C ILE A 342 6.42 -28.70 3.88
N SER A 343 6.69 -28.49 5.17
CA SER A 343 6.55 -27.16 5.78
C SER A 343 7.53 -26.15 5.17
N ASN A 344 8.79 -26.53 4.95
CA ASN A 344 9.78 -25.64 4.34
C ASN A 344 9.48 -25.34 2.86
N THR A 345 8.96 -26.30 2.09
CA THR A 345 8.58 -26.05 0.69
C THR A 345 7.34 -25.15 0.59
N LEU A 346 6.34 -25.33 1.44
CA LEU A 346 5.16 -24.45 1.51
C LEU A 346 5.55 -23.04 1.96
N PHE A 347 6.46 -22.92 2.92
CA PHE A 347 7.00 -21.63 3.35
C PHE A 347 7.63 -20.88 2.17
N TRP A 348 8.59 -21.49 1.46
CA TRP A 348 9.25 -20.83 0.32
C TRP A 348 8.30 -20.58 -0.84
N PHE A 349 7.33 -21.47 -1.08
CA PHE A 349 6.29 -21.25 -2.08
C PHE A 349 5.49 -19.97 -1.78
N ASN A 350 5.01 -19.81 -0.55
CA ASN A 350 4.26 -18.62 -0.15
C ASN A 350 5.12 -17.35 -0.23
N VAL A 351 6.39 -17.42 0.19
CA VAL A 351 7.33 -16.30 0.08
C VAL A 351 7.50 -15.85 -1.38
N ILE A 352 7.68 -16.79 -2.32
CA ILE A 352 7.87 -16.47 -3.74
C ILE A 352 6.58 -15.91 -4.35
N VAL A 353 5.42 -16.49 -4.02
CA VAL A 353 4.14 -16.03 -4.54
C VAL A 353 3.80 -14.63 -4.04
N ASP A 354 3.98 -14.37 -2.74
CA ASP A 354 3.75 -13.03 -2.17
C ASP A 354 4.70 -11.99 -2.76
N MET A 355 5.96 -12.37 -3.00
CA MET A 355 6.93 -11.52 -3.68
C MET A 355 6.54 -11.22 -5.13
N LEU A 356 6.13 -12.22 -5.91
CA LEU A 356 5.78 -12.02 -7.33
C LEU A 356 4.52 -11.19 -7.53
N ILE A 357 3.57 -11.26 -6.60
CA ILE A 357 2.28 -10.55 -6.68
C ILE A 357 2.38 -9.13 -6.10
N SER A 358 3.45 -8.78 -5.38
CA SER A 358 3.64 -7.43 -4.85
C SER A 358 3.60 -6.36 -5.95
N ASP A 359 2.78 -5.31 -5.76
CA ASP A 359 2.54 -4.25 -6.75
C ASP A 359 3.82 -3.68 -7.35
N SER A 360 4.82 -3.43 -6.48
CA SER A 360 6.12 -2.89 -6.89
C SER A 360 6.85 -3.86 -7.82
N VAL A 361 6.88 -5.16 -7.49
CA VAL A 361 7.58 -6.18 -8.29
C VAL A 361 6.88 -6.38 -9.63
N VAL A 362 5.55 -6.44 -9.65
CA VAL A 362 4.78 -6.57 -10.90
C VAL A 362 5.05 -5.41 -11.85
N ILE A 363 5.06 -4.17 -11.34
CA ILE A 363 5.31 -2.98 -12.16
C ILE A 363 6.76 -3.00 -12.72
N PHE A 364 7.76 -3.26 -11.87
CA PHE A 364 9.15 -3.25 -12.33
C PHE A 364 9.52 -4.48 -13.17
N THR A 365 8.89 -5.65 -12.96
CA THR A 365 9.02 -6.81 -13.87
C THR A 365 8.45 -6.46 -15.24
N PHE A 366 7.29 -5.82 -15.30
CA PHE A 366 6.72 -5.36 -16.55
C PHE A 366 7.64 -4.36 -17.26
N TYR A 367 8.22 -3.39 -16.54
CA TYR A 367 9.16 -2.43 -17.14
C TYR A 367 10.46 -3.08 -17.63
N THR A 368 11.02 -4.07 -16.93
CA THR A 368 12.21 -4.80 -17.40
C THR A 368 11.91 -5.66 -18.62
N VAL A 369 10.75 -6.34 -18.65
CA VAL A 369 10.30 -7.09 -19.82
C VAL A 369 10.11 -6.14 -21.02
N CYS A 370 9.46 -5.00 -20.82
CA CYS A 370 9.31 -3.96 -21.84
C CYS A 370 10.67 -3.48 -22.38
N ALA A 371 11.63 -3.23 -21.48
CA ALA A 371 12.97 -2.79 -21.85
C ALA A 371 13.71 -3.86 -22.67
N PHE A 372 13.66 -5.13 -22.25
CA PHE A 372 14.33 -6.23 -22.93
C PHE A 372 13.71 -6.55 -24.30
N VAL A 373 12.38 -6.56 -24.39
CA VAL A 373 11.65 -6.74 -25.66
C VAL A 373 11.88 -5.56 -26.60
N GLY A 374 11.91 -4.34 -26.07
CA GLY A 374 12.28 -3.15 -26.83
C GLY A 374 13.69 -3.26 -27.41
N LEU A 375 14.68 -3.61 -26.58
CA LEU A 375 16.08 -3.71 -27.01
C LEU A 375 16.32 -4.85 -28.02
N SER A 376 15.75 -6.03 -27.78
CA SER A 376 15.86 -7.19 -28.69
C SER A 376 15.25 -6.90 -30.07
N SER A 377 14.28 -6.00 -30.10
CA SER A 377 13.66 -5.58 -31.35
C SER A 377 14.48 -4.57 -32.14
N VAL A 378 15.27 -3.73 -31.46
CA VAL A 378 16.26 -2.88 -32.12
C VAL A 378 17.35 -3.74 -32.76
N SER A 379 17.76 -4.85 -32.12
CA SER A 379 18.78 -5.76 -32.67
C SER A 379 18.25 -6.63 -33.81
N ASN A 380 17.02 -7.13 -33.69
CA ASN A 380 16.43 -8.06 -34.67
C ASN A 380 15.66 -7.36 -35.78
N GLY A 381 15.49 -6.04 -35.71
CA GLY A 381 14.73 -5.25 -36.69
C GLY A 381 13.22 -5.50 -36.67
N SER A 382 12.68 -6.09 -35.60
CA SER A 382 11.24 -6.34 -35.47
C SER A 382 10.48 -5.06 -35.13
N GLY A 383 9.74 -4.54 -36.10
CA GLY A 383 9.06 -3.24 -36.01
C GLY A 383 8.05 -3.09 -34.87
N MET A 384 7.36 -4.17 -34.46
CA MET A 384 6.39 -4.15 -33.35
C MET A 384 7.05 -3.92 -31.99
N GLY A 385 8.36 -4.15 -31.87
CA GLY A 385 9.05 -4.05 -30.60
C GLY A 385 9.25 -2.65 -30.05
N TYR A 386 9.31 -1.64 -30.93
CA TYR A 386 9.55 -0.27 -30.52
C TYR A 386 8.44 0.29 -29.63
N MET A 387 7.21 -0.25 -29.72
CA MET A 387 6.07 0.15 -28.88
C MET A 387 6.32 -0.12 -27.38
N TRP A 388 7.14 -1.12 -27.05
CA TRP A 388 7.37 -1.52 -25.67
C TRP A 388 8.16 -0.49 -24.87
N PHE A 389 8.91 0.40 -25.53
CA PHE A 389 9.52 1.56 -24.87
C PHE A 389 8.48 2.61 -24.43
N GLY A 390 7.26 2.59 -24.98
CA GLY A 390 6.20 3.54 -24.64
C GLY A 390 5.51 3.24 -23.31
N PHE A 391 5.29 1.96 -22.98
CA PHE A 391 4.54 1.59 -21.77
C PHE A 391 5.15 2.11 -20.45
N PRO A 392 6.49 2.08 -20.25
CA PRO A 392 7.10 2.63 -19.04
C PRO A 392 6.91 4.15 -18.85
N LEU A 393 6.44 4.90 -19.85
CA LEU A 393 6.05 6.31 -19.67
C LEU A 393 4.87 6.48 -18.71
N LEU A 394 4.03 5.44 -18.55
CA LEU A 394 2.93 5.42 -17.59
C LEU A 394 3.41 5.51 -16.13
N ASP A 395 4.71 5.31 -15.85
CA ASP A 395 5.30 5.50 -14.53
C ASP A 395 5.13 6.94 -14.01
N LEU A 396 4.84 7.91 -14.89
CA LEU A 396 4.46 9.28 -14.53
C LEU A 396 3.28 9.31 -13.54
N LEU A 397 2.32 8.39 -13.67
CA LEU A 397 1.17 8.27 -12.77
C LEU A 397 1.60 7.93 -11.34
N ALA A 398 2.70 7.20 -11.16
CA ALA A 398 3.22 6.81 -9.86
C ALA A 398 4.25 7.80 -9.29
N ILE A 399 4.93 8.58 -10.15
CA ILE A 399 5.85 9.64 -9.72
C ILE A 399 5.08 10.87 -9.21
N ASN A 400 3.98 11.26 -9.86
CA ASN A 400 3.21 12.44 -9.49
C ASN A 400 2.01 12.09 -8.61
N SER A 401 2.03 12.58 -7.36
CA SER A 401 0.95 12.34 -6.39
C SER A 401 -0.43 12.85 -6.85
N ARG A 402 -0.50 13.91 -7.65
CA ARG A 402 -1.78 14.45 -8.16
C ARG A 402 -2.38 13.54 -9.23
N LEU A 403 -1.54 13.03 -10.13
CA LEU A 403 -1.97 12.09 -11.18
C LEU A 403 -2.36 10.74 -10.58
N SER A 404 -1.64 10.27 -9.57
CA SER A 404 -1.99 9.06 -8.83
C SER A 404 -3.39 9.15 -8.21
N ASN A 405 -3.75 10.32 -7.63
CA ASN A 405 -5.08 10.55 -7.08
C ASN A 405 -6.18 10.47 -8.15
N ILE A 406 -5.90 10.90 -9.38
CA ILE A 406 -6.84 10.77 -10.51
C ILE A 406 -7.08 9.30 -10.85
N THR A 407 -6.03 8.50 -10.95
CA THR A 407 -6.18 7.05 -11.17
C THR A 407 -6.95 6.41 -10.01
N LYS A 408 -6.64 6.80 -8.76
CA LYS A 408 -7.32 6.31 -7.56
C LYS A 408 -8.83 6.58 -7.63
N ALA A 409 -9.24 7.76 -8.07
CA ALA A 409 -10.65 8.15 -8.25
C ALA A 409 -11.41 7.24 -9.21
N ILE A 410 -10.76 6.85 -10.31
CA ILE A 410 -11.38 5.95 -11.30
C ILE A 410 -11.41 4.52 -10.75
N THR A 411 -10.33 4.07 -10.11
CA THR A 411 -10.22 2.69 -9.61
C THR A 411 -11.06 2.41 -8.36
N SER A 412 -11.33 3.42 -7.52
CA SER A 412 -12.08 3.22 -6.26
C SER A 412 -13.52 2.78 -6.51
N ASN A 413 -14.11 3.24 -7.62
CA ASN A 413 -15.49 2.93 -8.01
C ASN A 413 -15.56 2.09 -9.29
N LEU A 414 -14.53 1.27 -9.56
CA LEU A 414 -14.50 0.39 -10.73
C LEU A 414 -15.61 -0.67 -10.71
N ALA A 415 -16.03 -1.13 -9.52
CA ALA A 415 -17.11 -2.11 -9.39
C ALA A 415 -18.47 -1.58 -9.90
N PRO A 416 -19.01 -0.46 -9.39
CA PRO A 416 -20.26 0.11 -9.92
C PRO A 416 -20.13 0.57 -11.38
N LEU A 417 -18.96 1.08 -11.79
CA LEU A 417 -18.68 1.42 -13.18
C LEU A 417 -18.75 0.18 -14.09
N GLY A 418 -18.15 -0.94 -13.67
CA GLY A 418 -18.14 -2.19 -14.42
C GLY A 418 -19.54 -2.80 -14.57
N VAL A 419 -20.36 -2.78 -13.51
CA VAL A 419 -21.76 -3.22 -13.58
C VAL A 419 -22.56 -2.36 -14.55
N THR A 420 -22.34 -1.05 -14.53
CA THR A 420 -22.98 -0.11 -15.46
C THR A 420 -22.57 -0.37 -16.91
N MET A 421 -21.27 -0.56 -17.18
CA MET A 421 -20.78 -0.90 -18.52
C MET A 421 -21.33 -2.24 -19.01
N MET A 422 -21.44 -3.24 -18.12
CA MET A 422 -22.04 -4.53 -18.45
C MET A 422 -23.53 -4.40 -18.80
N PHE A 423 -24.29 -3.63 -18.00
CA PHE A 423 -25.68 -3.29 -18.33
C PHE A 423 -25.77 -2.60 -19.70
N GLY A 424 -24.89 -1.62 -19.95
CA GLY A 424 -24.78 -0.96 -21.25
C GLY A 424 -24.52 -1.92 -22.41
N ALA A 425 -23.58 -2.85 -22.26
CA ALA A 425 -23.28 -3.86 -23.27
C ALA A 425 -24.48 -4.79 -23.53
N ILE A 426 -25.24 -5.17 -22.50
CA ILE A 426 -26.48 -5.95 -22.65
C ILE A 426 -27.53 -5.15 -23.43
N VAL A 427 -27.73 -3.87 -23.12
CA VAL A 427 -28.70 -3.03 -23.84
C VAL A 427 -28.26 -2.86 -25.30
N ILE A 428 -26.98 -2.58 -25.57
CA ILE A 428 -26.43 -2.52 -26.94
C ILE A 428 -26.67 -3.85 -27.68
N TYR A 429 -26.48 -4.99 -27.00
CA TYR A 429 -26.76 -6.29 -27.58
C TYR A 429 -28.23 -6.48 -27.96
N LEU A 430 -29.17 -6.07 -27.11
CA LEU A 430 -30.61 -6.09 -27.40
C LEU A 430 -30.95 -5.20 -28.62
N PHE A 431 -30.37 -4.00 -28.70
CA PHE A 431 -30.53 -3.15 -29.88
C PHE A 431 -29.93 -3.83 -31.12
N SER A 432 -28.75 -4.44 -31.02
CA SER A 432 -28.12 -5.13 -32.15
C SER A 432 -28.92 -6.36 -32.61
N LEU A 433 -29.62 -7.06 -31.71
CA LEU A 433 -30.54 -8.15 -32.04
C LEU A 433 -31.71 -7.65 -32.89
N ILE A 434 -32.35 -6.56 -32.45
CA ILE A 434 -33.44 -5.93 -33.19
C ILE A 434 -32.93 -5.44 -34.56
N GLY A 435 -31.74 -4.82 -34.58
CA GLY A 435 -31.05 -4.39 -35.80
C GLY A 435 -30.84 -5.53 -36.79
N PHE A 436 -30.31 -6.65 -36.31
CA PHE A 436 -30.00 -7.82 -37.12
C PHE A 436 -31.24 -8.45 -37.76
N PHE A 437 -32.34 -8.60 -37.01
CA PHE A 437 -33.54 -9.25 -37.52
C PHE A 437 -34.47 -8.33 -38.31
N ARG A 438 -34.51 -7.03 -37.97
CA ARG A 438 -35.49 -6.10 -38.56
C ARG A 438 -34.91 -5.11 -39.56
N PHE A 439 -33.64 -4.72 -39.39
CA PHE A 439 -33.02 -3.61 -40.12
C PHE A 439 -31.78 -4.04 -40.93
N GLN A 440 -31.77 -5.27 -41.45
CA GLN A 440 -30.65 -5.82 -42.19
C GLN A 440 -30.38 -5.06 -43.50
N ILE A 441 -31.44 -4.57 -44.15
CA ILE A 441 -31.36 -3.88 -45.45
C ILE A 441 -30.72 -2.51 -45.28
N GLU A 442 -31.13 -1.78 -44.25
CA GLU A 442 -30.59 -0.48 -43.89
C GLU A 442 -29.16 -0.58 -43.32
N MET A 443 -28.72 -1.78 -42.94
CA MET A 443 -27.36 -2.11 -42.53
C MET A 443 -26.50 -2.69 -43.66
N SER A 444 -26.89 -2.45 -44.92
CA SER A 444 -26.10 -2.79 -46.11
C SER A 444 -25.62 -1.54 -46.85
N ASN A 445 -24.42 -1.58 -47.41
CA ASN A 445 -23.90 -0.53 -48.30
C ASN A 445 -23.48 -1.15 -49.64
N SER A 446 -22.99 -0.36 -50.59
CA SER A 446 -22.46 -0.81 -51.89
C SER A 446 -21.39 -1.89 -51.76
N ASP A 447 -20.63 -1.87 -50.66
CA ASP A 447 -19.54 -2.81 -50.38
C ASP A 447 -20.03 -4.12 -49.70
N GLY A 448 -21.33 -4.23 -49.42
CA GLY A 448 -21.97 -5.42 -48.87
C GLY A 448 -22.64 -5.22 -47.50
N LEU A 449 -23.05 -6.33 -46.90
CA LEU A 449 -23.72 -6.41 -45.60
C LEU A 449 -22.71 -6.22 -44.45
N GLN A 450 -22.77 -5.07 -43.77
CA GLN A 450 -21.91 -4.79 -42.62
C GLN A 450 -22.32 -5.62 -41.38
N CYS A 451 -23.62 -5.91 -41.24
CA CYS A 451 -24.22 -6.74 -40.21
C CYS A 451 -24.47 -8.18 -40.72
N SER A 452 -23.49 -8.82 -41.37
CA SER A 452 -23.67 -10.17 -41.94
C SER A 452 -23.73 -11.29 -40.90
N THR A 453 -23.13 -11.11 -39.73
CA THR A 453 -23.19 -12.03 -38.59
C THR A 453 -23.57 -11.26 -37.33
N MET A 454 -24.20 -11.94 -36.37
CA MET A 454 -24.56 -11.31 -35.09
C MET A 454 -23.35 -10.68 -34.40
N MET A 455 -22.19 -11.34 -34.48
CA MET A 455 -20.95 -10.82 -33.89
C MET A 455 -20.50 -9.52 -34.57
N ARG A 456 -20.48 -9.46 -35.90
CA ARG A 456 -20.17 -8.22 -36.62
C ARG A 456 -21.18 -7.12 -36.30
N CYS A 457 -22.46 -7.47 -36.20
CA CYS A 457 -23.51 -6.53 -35.87
C CYS A 457 -23.32 -5.94 -34.48
N PHE A 458 -23.12 -6.77 -33.45
CA PHE A 458 -22.86 -6.30 -32.09
C PHE A 458 -21.65 -5.36 -32.02
N PHE A 459 -20.51 -5.72 -32.62
CA PHE A 459 -19.34 -4.85 -32.63
C PHE A 459 -19.54 -3.58 -33.46
N THR A 460 -20.34 -3.61 -34.52
CA THR A 460 -20.72 -2.42 -35.30
C THR A 460 -21.55 -1.46 -34.43
N TYR A 461 -22.53 -1.97 -33.69
CA TYR A 461 -23.33 -1.18 -32.75
C TYR A 461 -22.50 -0.64 -31.59
N MET A 462 -21.57 -1.44 -31.05
CA MET A 462 -20.67 -1.00 -29.99
C MET A 462 -19.70 0.09 -30.46
N HIS A 463 -19.12 -0.06 -31.67
CA HIS A 463 -18.16 0.90 -32.20
C HIS A 463 -18.84 2.16 -32.75
N TYR A 464 -19.65 2.01 -33.78
CA TYR A 464 -20.27 3.16 -34.46
C TYR A 464 -21.48 3.70 -33.71
N GLY A 465 -22.21 2.87 -32.96
CA GLY A 465 -23.32 3.37 -32.13
C GLY A 465 -22.85 4.23 -30.95
N LEU A 466 -21.70 3.94 -30.34
CA LEU A 466 -21.17 4.76 -29.24
C LEU A 466 -20.37 5.97 -29.73
N LEU A 467 -19.66 5.87 -30.86
CA LEU A 467 -18.75 6.93 -31.34
C LEU A 467 -19.42 7.94 -32.28
N SER A 468 -20.50 7.56 -32.97
CA SER A 468 -21.24 8.51 -33.83
C SER A 468 -22.10 9.40 -32.95
N GLY A 469 -22.00 10.73 -33.11
CA GLY A 469 -22.61 11.71 -32.21
C GLY A 469 -24.13 11.61 -32.10
N GLY A 470 -24.82 11.10 -33.14
CA GLY A 470 -26.26 10.82 -33.14
C GLY A 470 -26.64 9.35 -32.89
N GLY A 471 -25.69 8.49 -32.51
CA GLY A 471 -25.92 7.07 -32.26
C GLY A 471 -25.99 6.23 -33.54
N ILE A 472 -26.64 5.07 -33.46
CA ILE A 472 -26.71 4.15 -34.60
C ILE A 472 -27.51 4.72 -35.79
N GLY A 473 -28.46 5.62 -35.53
CA GLY A 473 -29.23 6.30 -36.57
C GLY A 473 -28.36 7.17 -37.47
N ASP A 474 -27.36 7.86 -36.90
CA ASP A 474 -26.40 8.67 -37.63
C ASP A 474 -25.49 7.80 -38.52
N TYR A 475 -25.06 6.63 -38.02
CA TYR A 475 -24.30 5.67 -38.82
C TYR A 475 -25.12 5.14 -40.02
N MET A 476 -26.39 4.82 -39.82
CA MET A 476 -27.22 4.24 -40.88
C MET A 476 -27.67 5.29 -41.91
N SER A 477 -28.02 6.49 -41.46
CA SER A 477 -28.41 7.58 -42.35
C SER A 477 -27.22 8.23 -43.06
N GLY A 478 -26.10 8.44 -42.36
CA GLY A 478 -24.91 9.09 -42.89
C GLY A 478 -24.00 8.11 -43.65
N THR A 479 -23.44 7.13 -42.95
CA THR A 479 -22.40 6.24 -43.51
C THR A 479 -22.97 5.18 -44.46
N MET A 480 -24.14 4.63 -44.13
CA MET A 480 -24.79 3.60 -44.96
C MET A 480 -25.70 4.18 -46.06
N ALA A 481 -25.83 5.51 -46.11
CA ALA A 481 -26.65 6.23 -47.09
C ALA A 481 -28.12 5.80 -47.15
N HIS A 482 -28.69 5.37 -46.01
CA HIS A 482 -30.11 5.07 -45.86
C HIS A 482 -30.78 6.15 -45.00
N PRO A 483 -31.06 7.35 -45.56
CA PRO A 483 -31.71 8.41 -44.81
C PRO A 483 -33.13 7.99 -44.41
N LEU A 484 -33.62 8.58 -43.32
CA LEU A 484 -35.02 8.49 -42.93
C LEU A 484 -35.89 9.19 -43.98
N ASP A 485 -36.50 8.42 -44.86
CA ASP A 485 -37.41 8.93 -45.89
C ASP A 485 -38.87 8.80 -45.43
N TYR A 486 -39.55 9.94 -45.28
CA TYR A 486 -40.97 9.98 -44.90
C TYR A 486 -41.88 9.49 -46.02
N ASP A 487 -41.43 9.56 -47.28
CA ASP A 487 -42.22 9.15 -48.44
C ASP A 487 -42.17 7.62 -48.65
N SER A 488 -41.34 6.91 -47.88
CA SER A 488 -41.32 5.44 -47.80
C SER A 488 -42.48 4.90 -46.94
N ASP A 489 -42.53 3.58 -46.69
CA ASP A 489 -43.60 2.98 -45.88
C ASP A 489 -43.69 3.66 -44.49
N GLN A 490 -44.85 4.28 -44.21
CA GLN A 490 -45.05 5.09 -43.01
C GLN A 490 -44.78 4.30 -41.73
N VAL A 491 -45.09 3.00 -41.72
CA VAL A 491 -44.87 2.14 -40.56
C VAL A 491 -43.38 1.96 -40.27
N ASP A 492 -42.58 1.75 -41.31
CA ASP A 492 -41.14 1.51 -41.20
C ASP A 492 -40.40 2.80 -40.83
N PHE A 493 -40.85 3.93 -41.35
CA PHE A 493 -40.38 5.25 -40.92
C PHE A 493 -40.54 5.47 -39.42
N PHE A 494 -41.74 5.26 -38.86
CA PHE A 494 -41.98 5.49 -37.43
C PHE A 494 -41.22 4.48 -36.55
N LEU A 495 -41.15 3.22 -36.97
CA LEU A 495 -40.42 2.17 -36.24
C LEU A 495 -38.92 2.51 -36.20
N ARG A 496 -38.36 2.94 -37.33
CA ARG A 496 -36.97 3.38 -37.46
C ARG A 496 -36.66 4.62 -36.63
N LEU A 497 -37.54 5.63 -36.67
CA LEU A 497 -37.40 6.87 -35.90
C LEU A 497 -37.39 6.59 -34.38
N VAL A 498 -38.34 5.78 -33.90
CA VAL A 498 -38.43 5.40 -32.47
C VAL A 498 -37.21 4.58 -32.07
N TYR A 499 -36.72 3.71 -32.95
CA TYR A 499 -35.55 2.90 -32.71
C TYR A 499 -34.27 3.74 -32.58
N ASP A 500 -34.03 4.67 -33.50
CA ASP A 500 -32.85 5.55 -33.50
C ASP A 500 -32.86 6.51 -32.31
N LEU A 501 -34.03 7.12 -32.03
CA LEU A 501 -34.21 7.99 -30.87
C LEU A 501 -34.07 7.21 -29.55
N GLY A 502 -34.62 5.99 -29.49
CA GLY A 502 -34.51 5.10 -28.34
C GLY A 502 -33.06 4.73 -28.03
N PHE A 503 -32.29 4.39 -29.06
CA PHE A 503 -30.86 4.12 -28.91
C PHE A 503 -30.10 5.36 -28.41
N TYR A 504 -30.35 6.54 -29.00
CA TYR A 504 -29.73 7.80 -28.60
C TYR A 504 -30.03 8.16 -27.14
N ILE A 505 -31.30 8.12 -26.73
CA ILE A 505 -31.70 8.48 -25.36
C ILE A 505 -31.12 7.49 -24.34
N ILE A 506 -31.24 6.19 -24.59
CA ILE A 506 -30.87 5.17 -23.60
C ILE A 506 -29.34 5.02 -23.51
N ILE A 507 -28.64 4.97 -24.64
CA ILE A 507 -27.19 4.70 -24.65
C ILE A 507 -26.38 5.99 -24.55
N LEU A 508 -26.64 7.00 -25.38
CA LEU A 508 -25.82 8.21 -25.38
C LEU A 508 -26.22 9.15 -24.24
N LEU A 509 -27.51 9.45 -24.06
CA LEU A 509 -27.93 10.39 -23.01
C LEU A 509 -27.97 9.79 -21.61
N LEU A 510 -28.47 8.57 -21.43
CA LEU A 510 -28.58 7.99 -20.09
C LEU A 510 -27.27 7.31 -19.69
N LEU A 511 -26.80 6.32 -20.44
CA LEU A 511 -25.66 5.48 -20.01
C LEU A 511 -24.34 6.27 -19.89
N ILE A 512 -23.97 7.09 -20.88
CA ILE A 512 -22.71 7.86 -20.82
C ILE A 512 -22.75 8.92 -19.71
N ASN A 513 -23.88 9.64 -19.55
CA ASN A 513 -24.00 10.63 -18.47
C ASN A 513 -24.02 9.98 -17.08
N LEU A 514 -24.57 8.77 -16.95
CA LEU A 514 -24.51 8.00 -15.71
C LEU A 514 -23.06 7.56 -15.41
N ILE A 515 -22.31 7.08 -16.41
CA ILE A 515 -20.87 6.77 -16.25
C ILE A 515 -20.08 8.01 -15.80
N MET A 516 -20.29 9.14 -16.47
CA MET A 516 -19.64 10.41 -16.09
C MET A 516 -20.07 10.85 -14.68
N GLY A 517 -21.33 10.67 -14.31
CA GLY A 517 -21.85 10.95 -12.97
C GLY A 517 -21.15 10.14 -11.88
N ILE A 518 -20.98 8.82 -12.07
CA ILE A 518 -20.23 7.96 -11.14
C ILE A 518 -18.78 8.46 -11.00
N ILE A 519 -18.13 8.82 -12.11
CA ILE A 519 -16.75 9.33 -12.08
C ILE A 519 -16.68 10.66 -11.29
N ILE A 520 -17.59 11.61 -11.52
CA ILE A 520 -17.63 12.89 -10.81
C ILE A 520 -17.87 12.70 -9.30
N ASP A 521 -18.77 11.80 -8.92
CA ASP A 521 -19.04 11.48 -7.52
C ASP A 521 -17.80 10.87 -6.82
N SER A 522 -17.06 10.03 -7.54
CA SER A 522 -15.78 9.48 -7.08
C SER A 522 -14.74 10.57 -6.82
N PHE A 523 -14.64 11.56 -7.70
CA PHE A 523 -13.73 12.70 -7.51
C PHE A 523 -14.13 13.58 -6.33
N THR A 524 -15.44 13.80 -6.17
CA THR A 524 -15.99 14.65 -5.10
C THR A 524 -15.75 14.01 -3.74
N SER A 525 -16.11 12.74 -3.58
CA SER A 525 -15.89 11.99 -2.33
C SER A 525 -14.41 11.88 -1.93
N LEU A 526 -13.50 11.64 -2.88
CA LEU A 526 -12.06 11.63 -2.58
C LEU A 526 -11.52 12.99 -2.16
N ARG A 527 -12.06 14.07 -2.73
CA ARG A 527 -11.69 15.43 -2.34
C ARG A 527 -12.17 15.73 -0.92
N GLU A 528 -13.43 15.45 -0.62
CA GLU A 528 -14.01 15.63 0.73
C GLU A 528 -13.24 14.82 1.78
N ALA A 529 -12.90 13.56 1.48
CA ALA A 529 -12.10 12.73 2.37
C ALA A 529 -10.70 13.30 2.62
N SER A 530 -10.06 13.84 1.57
CA SER A 530 -8.74 14.49 1.69
C SER A 530 -8.81 15.79 2.50
N GLU A 531 -9.84 16.61 2.29
CA GLU A 531 -10.05 17.87 3.01
C GLU A 531 -10.37 17.60 4.49
N LYS A 532 -11.27 16.65 4.78
CA LYS A 532 -11.59 16.21 6.15
C LYS A 532 -10.37 15.68 6.90
N LYS A 533 -9.53 14.89 6.22
CA LYS A 533 -8.29 14.36 6.81
C LYS A 533 -7.32 15.49 7.18
N GLN A 534 -7.12 16.45 6.29
CA GLN A 534 -6.27 17.60 6.54
C GLN A 534 -6.81 18.48 7.67
N GLU A 535 -8.13 18.65 7.73
CA GLU A 535 -8.80 19.38 8.82
C GLU A 535 -8.51 18.74 10.18
N ILE A 536 -8.77 17.43 10.32
CA ILE A 536 -8.56 16.70 11.58
C ILE A 536 -7.08 16.70 12.00
N GLU A 537 -6.15 16.49 11.06
CA GLU A 537 -4.70 16.56 11.34
C GLU A 537 -4.26 17.93 11.86
N SER A 538 -4.91 19.01 11.40
CA SER A 538 -4.56 20.39 11.77
C SER A 538 -5.25 20.92 13.04
N ASN A 539 -6.39 20.33 13.41
CA ASN A 539 -7.30 20.84 14.44
C ASN A 539 -7.48 19.90 15.63
N THR A 540 -7.04 18.64 15.55
CA THR A 540 -7.22 17.65 16.62
C THR A 540 -5.93 16.87 16.83
N CYS A 541 -5.57 16.62 18.09
CA CYS A 541 -4.46 15.73 18.40
C CYS A 541 -4.87 14.27 18.16
N LEU A 542 -4.12 13.55 17.31
CA LEU A 542 -4.44 12.17 16.93
C LEU A 542 -4.28 11.14 18.05
N VAL A 543 -3.56 11.49 19.13
CA VAL A 543 -3.35 10.60 20.28
C VAL A 543 -4.48 10.77 21.30
N CYS A 544 -4.69 11.98 21.79
CA CYS A 544 -5.65 12.24 22.86
C CYS A 544 -7.04 12.69 22.41
N ASN A 545 -7.25 12.89 21.11
CA ASN A 545 -8.49 13.37 20.52
C ASN A 545 -8.98 14.73 21.08
N ASN A 546 -8.06 15.52 21.66
CA ASN A 546 -8.35 16.88 22.11
C ASN A 546 -8.29 17.86 20.95
N SER A 547 -9.20 18.84 20.96
CA SER A 547 -9.19 19.91 19.97
C SER A 547 -7.99 20.83 20.17
N ARG A 548 -7.55 21.45 19.09
CA ARG A 548 -6.47 22.44 19.10
C ARG A 548 -6.78 23.59 20.04
N ASP A 549 -8.02 24.06 20.06
CA ASP A 549 -8.46 25.15 20.91
C ASP A 549 -8.33 24.80 22.40
N ASP A 550 -8.71 23.58 22.79
CA ASP A 550 -8.58 23.10 24.18
C ASP A 550 -7.10 23.02 24.63
N ILE A 551 -6.20 22.63 23.71
CA ILE A 551 -4.76 22.50 24.00
C ILE A 551 -4.07 23.86 24.03
N GLU A 552 -4.41 24.76 23.11
CA GLU A 552 -3.89 26.13 23.10
C GLU A 552 -4.39 26.90 24.33
N TYR A 553 -5.67 26.73 24.71
CA TYR A 553 -6.21 27.34 25.93
C TYR A 553 -5.44 26.91 27.19
N ARG A 554 -5.17 25.59 27.35
CA ARG A 554 -4.33 25.08 28.44
C ARG A 554 -2.90 25.62 28.38
N GLY A 555 -2.34 25.76 27.19
CA GLY A 555 -1.02 26.37 26.99
C GLY A 555 -0.96 27.82 27.45
N ILE A 556 -1.97 28.62 27.11
CA ILE A 556 -2.08 30.02 27.53
C ILE A 556 -2.13 30.15 29.06
N LEU A 557 -2.88 29.28 29.75
CA LEU A 557 -2.91 29.24 31.22
C LEU A 557 -1.53 28.98 31.84
N LEU A 558 -0.66 28.25 31.14
CA LEU A 558 0.71 27.95 31.54
C LEU A 558 1.74 28.95 30.98
N GLY A 559 1.29 30.04 30.32
CA GLY A 559 2.17 31.07 29.75
C GLY A 559 2.92 30.64 28.48
N LEU A 560 2.45 29.60 27.81
CA LEU A 560 3.10 29.00 26.63
C LEU A 560 2.34 29.36 25.34
N SER A 561 3.09 29.72 24.30
CA SER A 561 2.58 29.93 22.93
C SER A 561 2.86 28.71 22.05
N ASN A 562 2.01 28.43 21.05
CA ASN A 562 2.12 27.26 20.15
C ASN A 562 2.07 25.93 20.90
N SER A 563 1.16 25.84 21.87
CA SER A 563 1.01 24.67 22.73
C SER A 563 0.63 23.44 21.91
N PHE A 564 -0.20 23.59 20.88
CA PHE A 564 -0.65 22.47 20.06
C PHE A 564 0.50 21.79 19.32
N LYS A 565 1.36 22.58 18.66
CA LYS A 565 2.50 22.03 17.92
C LYS A 565 3.45 21.27 18.86
N ARG A 566 3.78 21.88 20.00
CA ARG A 566 4.63 21.24 21.02
C ARG A 566 3.99 19.95 21.56
N HIS A 567 2.70 19.98 21.85
CA HIS A 567 1.94 18.82 22.29
C HIS A 567 2.01 17.68 21.26
N THR A 568 1.80 17.94 19.97
CA THR A 568 1.85 16.90 18.92
C THR A 568 3.26 16.39 18.58
N GLU A 569 4.30 17.21 18.76
CA GLU A 569 5.67 16.85 18.36
C GLU A 569 6.48 16.23 19.51
N VAL A 570 6.23 16.66 20.75
CA VAL A 570 7.02 16.29 21.94
C VAL A 570 6.25 15.31 22.83
N GLU A 571 5.09 15.72 23.34
CA GLU A 571 4.32 14.94 24.33
C GLU A 571 3.60 13.75 23.65
N HIS A 572 2.75 14.06 22.65
CA HIS A 572 1.88 13.13 21.94
C HIS A 572 2.37 12.91 20.51
N ASN A 573 3.66 12.59 20.38
CA ASN A 573 4.21 12.21 19.10
C ASN A 573 3.66 10.85 18.65
N LEU A 574 2.81 10.88 17.64
CA LEU A 574 2.17 9.70 17.07
C LEU A 574 3.15 8.56 16.76
N TRP A 575 4.35 8.89 16.25
CA TRP A 575 5.32 7.87 15.83
C TRP A 575 6.02 7.20 17.01
N ASN A 576 6.13 7.90 18.15
CA ASN A 576 6.69 7.29 19.36
C ASN A 576 5.80 6.14 19.86
N TYR A 577 4.46 6.25 19.73
CA TYR A 577 3.56 5.14 20.05
C TYR A 577 3.80 3.91 19.19
N LEU A 578 4.01 4.09 17.87
CA LEU A 578 4.37 2.98 16.98
C LEU A 578 5.70 2.34 17.40
N PHE A 579 6.72 3.15 17.70
CA PHE A 579 8.02 2.66 18.15
C PHE A 579 7.94 1.96 19.50
N PHE A 580 7.05 2.39 20.38
CA PHE A 580 6.82 1.74 21.67
C PHE A 580 6.22 0.34 21.48
N ILE A 581 5.23 0.20 20.59
CA ILE A 581 4.67 -1.12 20.24
C ILE A 581 5.75 -2.03 19.65
N MET A 582 6.57 -1.51 18.71
CA MET A 582 7.69 -2.27 18.14
C MET A 582 8.72 -2.69 19.20
N TYR A 583 9.02 -1.80 20.15
CA TYR A 583 9.92 -2.07 21.27
C TYR A 583 9.38 -3.21 22.15
N LEU A 584 8.11 -3.14 22.57
CA LEU A 584 7.46 -4.18 23.37
C LEU A 584 7.42 -5.53 22.65
N GLU A 585 7.12 -5.56 21.34
CA GLU A 585 7.12 -6.81 20.57
C GLU A 585 8.52 -7.44 20.41
N SER A 586 9.59 -6.64 20.50
CA SER A 586 10.97 -7.12 20.39
C SER A 586 11.54 -7.66 21.70
N LYS A 587 10.98 -7.23 22.84
CA LYS A 587 11.47 -7.55 24.17
C LYS A 587 10.94 -8.92 24.62
N SER A 588 11.75 -9.66 25.38
CA SER A 588 11.32 -10.94 25.95
C SER A 588 10.26 -10.69 27.04
N SER A 589 9.32 -11.62 27.22
CA SER A 589 8.27 -11.48 28.24
C SER A 589 8.80 -11.50 29.68
N THR A 590 10.02 -12.03 29.90
CA THR A 590 10.65 -12.09 31.23
C THR A 590 11.32 -10.78 31.64
N ASP A 591 11.69 -9.95 30.66
CA ASP A 591 12.48 -8.74 30.90
C ASP A 591 11.60 -7.46 30.91
N MET A 592 10.29 -7.60 30.71
CA MET A 592 9.34 -6.48 30.70
C MET A 592 9.10 -5.92 32.11
N ASN A 593 9.06 -4.58 32.21
CA ASN A 593 8.67 -3.90 33.45
C ASN A 593 7.15 -4.04 33.70
N GLY A 594 6.67 -3.60 34.87
CA GLY A 594 5.23 -3.68 35.21
C GLY A 594 4.32 -2.90 34.25
N THR A 595 4.71 -1.66 33.90
CA THR A 595 3.96 -0.82 32.95
C THR A 595 4.01 -1.38 31.52
N GLU A 596 5.19 -1.88 31.11
CA GLU A 596 5.39 -2.54 29.80
C GLU A 596 4.54 -3.81 29.68
N SER A 597 4.52 -4.65 30.73
CA SER A 597 3.72 -5.87 30.80
C SER A 597 2.21 -5.55 30.76
N PHE A 598 1.77 -4.50 31.45
CA PHE A 598 0.38 -4.04 31.40
C PHE A 598 -0.04 -3.63 29.99
N VAL A 599 0.77 -2.82 29.30
CA VAL A 599 0.48 -2.43 27.92
C VAL A 599 0.53 -3.65 27.00
N TYR A 600 1.51 -4.55 27.17
CA TYR A 600 1.64 -5.76 26.37
C TYR A 600 0.43 -6.69 26.51
N GLU A 601 -0.11 -6.84 27.73
CA GLU A 601 -1.36 -7.58 27.97
C GLU A 601 -2.56 -6.93 27.26
N LYS A 602 -2.68 -5.59 27.32
CA LYS A 602 -3.72 -4.84 26.60
C LYS A 602 -3.61 -4.96 25.08
N LEU A 603 -2.39 -4.93 24.54
CA LEU A 603 -2.13 -5.16 23.12
C LEU A 603 -2.52 -6.59 22.69
N GLN A 604 -2.27 -7.60 23.52
CA GLN A 604 -2.73 -8.96 23.26
C GLN A 604 -4.26 -9.09 23.29
N ALA A 605 -4.91 -8.37 24.21
CA ALA A 605 -6.37 -8.29 24.29
C ALA A 605 -7.01 -7.43 23.18
N LYS A 606 -6.19 -6.75 22.34
CA LYS A 606 -6.62 -5.77 21.33
C LYS A 606 -7.42 -4.60 21.92
N GLU A 607 -7.10 -4.22 23.16
CA GLU A 607 -7.71 -3.08 23.85
C GLU A 607 -6.77 -1.87 23.83
N MET A 608 -7.30 -0.70 23.45
CA MET A 608 -6.52 0.54 23.33
C MET A 608 -6.67 1.51 24.52
N SER A 609 -7.27 1.05 25.62
CA SER A 609 -7.56 1.85 26.83
C SER A 609 -6.33 2.37 27.57
N TRP A 610 -5.13 1.89 27.23
CA TRP A 610 -3.87 2.36 27.78
C TRP A 610 -3.39 3.67 27.13
N ILE A 611 -4.01 4.11 26.05
CA ILE A 611 -3.68 5.38 25.41
C ILE A 611 -4.43 6.51 26.14
N PRO A 612 -3.79 7.68 26.37
CA PRO A 612 -4.48 8.83 26.94
C PRO A 612 -5.61 9.27 26.02
N GLN A 613 -6.87 9.17 26.45
CA GLN A 613 -8.03 9.70 25.73
C GLN A 613 -8.53 10.98 26.39
N LYS A 614 -9.32 11.78 25.65
CA LYS A 614 -10.03 12.94 26.18
C LYS A 614 -10.79 12.52 27.44
N ARG A 615 -10.32 12.96 28.61
CA ARG A 615 -11.11 12.90 29.83
C ARG A 615 -12.32 13.78 29.58
N GLY A 616 -13.46 13.15 29.29
CA GLY A 616 -14.73 13.84 29.40
C GLY A 616 -14.76 14.49 30.78
N THR A 617 -15.14 15.77 30.83
CA THR A 617 -15.45 16.48 32.07
C THR A 617 -16.64 15.82 32.76
N HIS A 618 -16.41 14.64 33.35
CA HIS A 618 -17.28 13.86 34.20
C HIS A 618 -16.32 13.10 35.12
N SER A 619 -15.77 13.74 36.16
CA SER A 619 -16.25 13.45 37.51
C SER A 619 -15.73 14.43 38.58
N THR A 620 -15.62 15.73 38.28
CA THR A 620 -15.67 16.75 39.36
C THR A 620 -17.12 17.06 39.72
N GLN A 621 -17.85 16.05 40.24
CA GLN A 621 -19.08 16.28 40.98
C GLN A 621 -19.17 15.35 42.19
N LYS A 622 -19.22 16.00 43.35
CA LYS A 622 -19.60 15.53 44.69
C LYS A 622 -18.56 14.77 45.50
N GLN A 623 -17.66 15.53 46.10
CA GLN A 623 -17.45 15.45 47.53
C GLN A 623 -18.01 16.75 48.14
N ASP A 624 -19.28 16.68 48.55
CA ASP A 624 -19.82 17.49 49.65
C ASP A 624 -19.70 16.65 50.93
#